data_AF-A0A1S8T0T2-F1
#
_entry.id   AF-A0A1S8T0T2-F1
#
_cell.length_a   1.000
_cell.length_b   1.000
_cell.length_c   1.000
_cell.angle_alpha   90.00
_cell.angle_beta   90.00
_cell.angle_gamma   90.00
#
_symmetry.space_group_name_H-M   'P 1'
#
loop_
_entity.id
_entity.type
_entity.pdbx_description
1 polymer ?
#
loop_
_entity_poly.entity_id
_entity_poly.type
_entity_poly.pdbx_seq_one_letter_code
_entity_poly.pdbx_strand_id
1 'polypeptide(L)'
;MEFNRAQRKIINNKPSGHMLIKGISGTGKTTAFINKIPSLLNKYCISKDDRVLITTCSEENLNNISFIYENIDQEKYHQSSFFDTDNSDKLEICIIDSLTSYYFNKYQKTHKKKFNIASTTECQEELKKAINVIIEKSLQKEMKSPHKKINILKNEFAEFIQEEIAWIKACNYMNLEEYQNAYRPSRMSKNADAPKILRKNSKQRQAIYEILVEYNNNLKKVNKIDVQDMELLALKEAKTNPSKNYTHIFIDNSQDLTKVQIEFLKALYNEKTYSSITFILDTMQYNNTYAYLTKGQSFAALGYDMKGKSVSLNTIFIEEINTKFEENEVSRVEISKKMEQTQKENNVKNTVVNSTMALNKIEYIDLKRNISHKFIKDSGAEEEIYIEYNGSEEKAEAVISIPVFNEIAAGNPILINDSIEDSYYLPKEWIRNSRDAFMLKVKGDSMINKNIYDGDYVVISKQNIPNTRDIVAVDIEGEATLKTYKIIEGKIVLTPENDKYDPIIIEDQQFSFLGVAIGLIKNSEI
;
A
#
# COMPACT_ATOMS: atom_id res chain seq x y z
N MET A 1 2.55 33.34 -21.85
CA MET A 1 3.36 32.50 -20.93
C MET A 1 4.64 32.01 -21.60
N GLU A 2 5.79 32.05 -20.92
CA GLU A 2 7.02 31.42 -21.40
C GLU A 2 7.10 29.95 -20.99
N PHE A 3 7.08 29.03 -21.96
CA PHE A 3 7.23 27.59 -21.71
C PHE A 3 8.69 27.16 -21.79
N ASN A 4 9.13 26.26 -20.90
CA ASN A 4 10.45 25.65 -20.98
C ASN A 4 10.54 24.62 -22.15
N ARG A 5 11.74 24.14 -22.45
CA ARG A 5 11.98 23.19 -23.57
C ARG A 5 11.14 21.90 -23.46
N ALA A 6 10.97 21.36 -22.25
CA ALA A 6 10.22 20.12 -22.04
C ALA A 6 8.71 20.33 -22.19
N GLN A 7 8.17 21.45 -21.70
CA GLN A 7 6.77 21.85 -21.91
C GLN A 7 6.48 22.15 -23.38
N ARG A 8 7.38 22.86 -24.09
CA ARG A 8 7.24 23.07 -25.55
C ARG A 8 7.21 21.75 -26.31
N LYS A 9 7.97 20.74 -25.87
CA LYS A 9 7.91 19.39 -26.45
C LYS A 9 6.52 18.77 -26.28
N ILE A 10 5.89 18.91 -25.11
CA ILE A 10 4.51 18.44 -24.87
C ILE A 10 3.52 19.15 -25.81
N ILE A 11 3.59 20.49 -25.87
CA ILE A 11 2.69 21.33 -26.66
C ILE A 11 2.82 21.02 -28.17
N ASN A 12 4.05 20.93 -28.68
CA ASN A 12 4.29 20.89 -30.13
C ASN A 12 4.38 19.48 -30.72
N ASN A 13 4.56 18.43 -29.91
CA ASN A 13 4.65 17.07 -30.41
C ASN A 13 3.37 16.63 -31.17
N LYS A 14 3.54 15.84 -32.23
CA LYS A 14 2.39 15.20 -32.89
C LYS A 14 1.75 14.14 -31.98
N PRO A 15 0.43 13.95 -32.02
CA PRO A 15 -0.22 12.83 -31.34
C PRO A 15 0.34 11.50 -31.88
N SER A 16 0.59 10.52 -31.00
CA SER A 16 1.27 9.27 -31.37
C SER A 16 0.89 8.09 -30.45
N GLY A 17 -0.41 7.77 -30.41
CA GLY A 17 -0.93 6.72 -29.53
C GLY A 17 -0.81 7.13 -28.07
N HIS A 18 -0.27 6.27 -27.21
CA HIS A 18 -0.14 6.56 -25.78
C HIS A 18 1.10 7.39 -25.42
N MET A 19 0.95 8.30 -24.45
CA MET A 19 2.03 9.15 -23.92
C MET A 19 1.91 9.30 -22.40
N LEU A 20 3.04 9.42 -21.70
CA LEU A 20 3.11 9.72 -20.27
C LEU A 20 3.78 11.08 -20.04
N ILE A 21 3.13 11.95 -19.27
CA ILE A 21 3.72 13.18 -18.74
C ILE A 21 3.84 12.99 -17.22
N LYS A 22 5.03 13.10 -16.66
CA LYS A 22 5.24 12.92 -15.23
C LYS A 22 6.07 14.05 -14.61
N GLY A 23 5.80 14.35 -13.35
CA GLY A 23 6.54 15.36 -12.59
C GLY A 23 5.85 15.67 -11.27
N ILE A 24 6.55 16.35 -10.36
CA ILE A 24 5.96 16.82 -9.10
C ILE A 24 4.97 17.96 -9.34
N SER A 25 4.16 18.29 -8.32
CA SER A 25 3.22 19.41 -8.37
C SER A 25 3.94 20.74 -8.64
N GLY A 26 3.26 21.69 -9.29
CA GLY A 26 3.84 22.99 -9.66
C GLY A 26 4.80 23.00 -10.86
N THR A 27 5.01 21.87 -11.54
CA THR A 27 5.89 21.80 -12.74
C THR A 27 5.19 22.23 -14.05
N GLY A 28 3.95 22.71 -13.98
CA GLY A 28 3.17 23.17 -15.13
C GLY A 28 2.74 22.05 -16.08
N LYS A 29 2.56 20.81 -15.58
CA LYS A 29 2.09 19.66 -16.38
C LYS A 29 0.75 19.97 -17.04
N THR A 30 -0.21 20.40 -16.22
CA THR A 30 -1.58 20.72 -16.63
C THR A 30 -1.61 21.86 -17.63
N THR A 31 -0.93 22.97 -17.34
CA THR A 31 -0.77 24.11 -18.24
C THR A 31 -0.19 23.70 -19.60
N ALA A 32 0.85 22.88 -19.62
CA ALA A 32 1.50 22.46 -20.87
C ALA A 32 0.59 21.60 -21.75
N PHE A 33 -0.17 20.65 -21.19
CA PHE A 33 -1.07 19.84 -22.02
C PHE A 33 -2.30 20.62 -22.47
N ILE A 34 -2.86 21.51 -21.65
CA ILE A 34 -4.03 22.31 -22.06
C ILE A 34 -3.67 23.23 -23.23
N ASN A 35 -2.46 23.80 -23.23
CA ASN A 35 -1.96 24.60 -24.36
C ASN A 35 -1.82 23.82 -25.68
N LYS A 36 -1.80 22.49 -25.63
CA LYS A 36 -1.82 21.60 -26.80
C LYS A 36 -3.20 21.53 -27.46
N ILE A 37 -4.28 21.68 -26.68
CA ILE A 37 -5.65 21.33 -27.08
C ILE A 37 -6.11 22.09 -28.33
N PRO A 38 -5.93 23.43 -28.45
CA PRO A 38 -6.37 24.13 -29.67
C PRO A 38 -5.66 23.64 -30.95
N SER A 39 -4.39 23.25 -30.85
CA SER A 39 -3.65 22.68 -31.99
C SER A 39 -4.21 21.30 -32.38
N LEU A 40 -4.68 20.51 -31.41
CA LEU A 40 -5.34 19.22 -31.66
C LEU A 40 -6.70 19.40 -32.32
N LEU A 41 -7.53 20.31 -31.81
CA LEU A 41 -8.83 20.60 -32.39
C LEU A 41 -8.70 21.05 -33.84
N ASN A 42 -7.77 21.98 -34.13
CA ASN A 42 -7.66 22.56 -35.46
C ASN A 42 -6.96 21.66 -36.49
N LYS A 43 -5.99 20.83 -36.07
CA LYS A 43 -5.16 20.04 -37.00
C LYS A 43 -5.49 18.55 -37.06
N TYR A 44 -6.09 18.01 -35.99
CA TYR A 44 -6.28 16.57 -35.83
C TYR A 44 -7.74 16.18 -35.53
N CYS A 45 -8.63 17.15 -35.33
CA CYS A 45 -10.07 16.91 -35.18
C CYS A 45 -10.87 17.39 -36.39
N ILE A 46 -10.51 16.92 -37.58
CA ILE A 46 -11.12 17.36 -38.85
C ILE A 46 -12.36 16.52 -39.17
N SER A 47 -12.31 15.22 -38.88
CA SER A 47 -13.41 14.29 -39.13
C SER A 47 -14.59 14.59 -38.20
N LYS A 48 -15.80 14.21 -38.63
CA LYS A 48 -17.04 14.42 -37.84
C LYS A 48 -17.05 13.64 -36.52
N ASP A 49 -16.33 12.53 -36.46
CA ASP A 49 -16.23 11.66 -35.29
C ASP A 49 -14.97 11.92 -34.45
N ASP A 50 -14.14 12.90 -34.83
CA ASP A 50 -12.96 13.27 -34.03
C ASP A 50 -13.39 14.13 -32.84
N ARG A 51 -12.95 13.75 -31.64
CA ARG A 51 -13.29 14.41 -30.38
C ARG A 51 -12.13 14.35 -29.39
N VAL A 52 -12.05 15.35 -28.54
CA VAL A 52 -11.07 15.45 -27.46
C VAL A 52 -11.79 15.33 -26.12
N LEU A 53 -11.32 14.42 -25.27
CA LEU A 53 -11.70 14.31 -23.87
C LEU A 53 -10.54 14.78 -22.99
N ILE A 54 -10.85 15.66 -22.04
CA ILE A 54 -9.99 15.95 -20.89
C ILE A 54 -10.72 15.48 -19.65
N THR A 55 -10.11 14.60 -18.88
CA THR A 55 -10.71 14.05 -17.67
C THR A 55 -9.79 14.08 -16.47
N THR A 56 -10.38 14.20 -15.28
CA THR A 56 -9.69 14.25 -13.98
C THR A 56 -10.54 13.52 -12.93
N CYS A 57 -9.98 13.32 -11.75
CA CYS A 57 -10.63 12.64 -10.63
C CYS A 57 -11.36 13.58 -9.65
N SER A 58 -11.17 14.90 -9.75
CA SER A 58 -11.69 15.86 -8.75
C SER A 58 -12.27 17.13 -9.38
N GLU A 59 -13.29 17.70 -8.74
CA GLU A 59 -13.91 18.99 -9.13
C GLU A 59 -12.93 20.17 -9.10
N GLU A 60 -12.02 20.23 -8.12
CA GLU A 60 -11.03 21.30 -8.02
C GLU A 60 -10.12 21.35 -9.25
N ASN A 61 -9.55 20.20 -9.65
CA ASN A 61 -8.76 20.09 -10.86
C ASN A 61 -9.57 20.41 -12.12
N LEU A 62 -10.85 20.04 -12.17
CA LEU A 62 -11.71 20.35 -13.31
C LEU A 62 -11.84 21.87 -13.48
N ASN A 63 -12.13 22.59 -12.39
CA ASN A 63 -12.27 24.05 -12.42
C ASN A 63 -10.96 24.72 -12.87
N ASN A 64 -9.82 24.24 -12.40
CA ASN A 64 -8.51 24.73 -12.82
C ASN A 64 -8.25 24.48 -14.31
N ILE A 65 -8.54 23.28 -14.81
CA ILE A 65 -8.40 22.92 -16.22
C ILE A 65 -9.28 23.85 -17.10
N SER A 66 -10.55 24.02 -16.74
CA SER A 66 -11.48 24.89 -17.46
C SER A 66 -11.00 26.34 -17.47
N PHE A 67 -10.57 26.86 -16.31
CA PHE A 67 -10.02 28.20 -16.20
C PHE A 67 -8.78 28.41 -17.10
N ILE A 68 -7.82 27.48 -17.09
CA ILE A 68 -6.64 27.59 -17.96
C ILE A 68 -7.04 27.56 -19.43
N TYR A 69 -8.00 26.71 -19.81
CA TYR A 69 -8.45 26.58 -21.20
C TYR A 69 -9.13 27.86 -21.71
N GLU A 70 -10.06 28.43 -20.92
CA GLU A 70 -10.76 29.67 -21.26
C GLU A 70 -9.80 30.84 -21.50
N ASN A 71 -8.74 30.95 -20.69
CA ASN A 71 -7.73 32.00 -20.85
C ASN A 71 -6.86 31.82 -22.11
N ILE A 72 -6.57 30.58 -22.53
CA ILE A 72 -5.83 30.31 -23.77
C ILE A 72 -6.65 30.68 -25.00
N ASP A 73 -7.95 30.40 -24.95
CA ASP A 73 -8.86 30.65 -26.07
C ASP A 73 -8.99 32.16 -26.34
N GLN A 74 -9.15 32.95 -25.28
CA GLN A 74 -9.20 34.42 -25.35
C GLN A 74 -7.94 35.04 -25.98
N GLU A 75 -6.73 34.52 -25.68
CA GLU A 75 -5.48 35.01 -26.28
C GLU A 75 -5.38 34.72 -27.80
N LYS A 76 -6.03 33.65 -28.29
CA LYS A 76 -5.95 33.21 -29.71
C LYS A 76 -7.01 33.84 -30.61
N TYR A 77 -8.16 34.28 -30.09
CA TYR A 77 -9.20 34.98 -30.87
C TYR A 77 -8.77 36.36 -31.41
N HIS A 78 -7.64 36.91 -30.96
CA HIS A 78 -7.04 38.09 -31.59
C HIS A 78 -6.34 37.80 -32.94
N GLN A 79 -6.30 36.54 -33.39
CA GLN A 79 -5.77 36.11 -34.70
C GLN A 79 -6.74 35.14 -35.40
N SER A 80 -7.99 35.54 -35.65
CA SER A 80 -8.92 34.68 -36.40
C SER A 80 -8.67 34.75 -37.93
N SER A 81 -8.53 33.57 -38.53
CA SER A 81 -8.52 33.35 -39.97
C SER A 81 -9.94 33.01 -40.42
N PHE A 82 -10.32 33.42 -41.63
CA PHE A 82 -11.68 33.37 -42.20
C PHE A 82 -12.26 31.95 -42.41
N PHE A 83 -11.58 30.89 -41.97
CA PHE A 83 -11.93 29.47 -42.19
C PHE A 83 -12.14 28.66 -40.90
N ASP A 84 -12.27 29.29 -39.74
CA ASP A 84 -12.47 28.56 -38.49
C ASP A 84 -13.79 27.78 -38.50
N THR A 85 -13.69 26.46 -38.55
CA THR A 85 -14.80 25.53 -38.35
C THR A 85 -15.22 25.56 -36.87
N ASP A 86 -16.51 25.70 -36.60
CA ASP A 86 -17.07 25.62 -35.25
C ASP A 86 -16.74 24.25 -34.63
N ASN A 87 -15.79 24.25 -33.69
CA ASN A 87 -15.28 23.08 -32.99
C ASN A 87 -15.81 22.99 -31.56
N SER A 88 -16.82 23.80 -31.20
CA SER A 88 -17.35 23.91 -29.83
C SER A 88 -17.92 22.59 -29.28
N ASP A 89 -18.38 21.69 -30.15
CA ASP A 89 -18.95 20.39 -29.78
C ASP A 89 -17.91 19.25 -29.69
N LYS A 90 -16.66 19.50 -30.07
CA LYS A 90 -15.61 18.46 -30.16
C LYS A 90 -14.76 18.29 -28.91
N LEU A 91 -14.82 19.23 -27.96
CA LEU A 91 -14.08 19.17 -26.70
C LEU A 91 -15.05 18.86 -25.55
N GLU A 92 -14.71 17.84 -24.75
CA GLU A 92 -15.41 17.53 -23.50
C GLU A 92 -14.40 17.56 -22.35
N ILE A 93 -14.72 18.34 -21.31
CA ILE A 93 -13.93 18.43 -20.08
C ILE A 93 -14.83 18.01 -18.92
N CYS A 94 -14.50 16.92 -18.23
CA CYS A 94 -15.36 16.38 -17.18
C CYS A 94 -14.63 15.47 -16.19
N ILE A 95 -15.26 15.20 -15.05
CA ILE A 95 -14.75 14.23 -14.08
C ILE A 95 -15.08 12.82 -14.54
N ILE A 96 -14.16 11.90 -14.31
CA ILE A 96 -14.32 10.50 -14.73
C ILE A 96 -15.56 9.84 -14.13
N ASP A 97 -15.88 10.14 -12.87
CA ASP A 97 -17.06 9.63 -12.17
C ASP A 97 -18.38 10.09 -12.83
N SER A 98 -18.38 11.28 -13.44
CA SER A 98 -19.53 11.76 -14.21
C SER A 98 -19.71 10.94 -15.50
N LEU A 99 -18.61 10.56 -16.16
CA LEU A 99 -18.64 9.70 -17.35
C LEU A 99 -19.08 8.28 -17.00
N THR A 100 -18.56 7.68 -15.93
CA THR A 100 -18.97 6.34 -15.49
C THR A 100 -20.44 6.34 -15.09
N SER A 101 -20.89 7.35 -14.35
CA SER A 101 -22.31 7.54 -14.00
C SER A 101 -23.22 7.66 -15.24
N TYR A 102 -22.78 8.39 -16.27
CA TYR A 102 -23.51 8.50 -17.54
C TYR A 102 -23.65 7.13 -18.23
N TYR A 103 -22.57 6.36 -18.33
CA TYR A 103 -22.60 5.04 -18.95
C TYR A 103 -23.37 4.00 -18.12
N PHE A 104 -23.33 4.09 -16.79
CA PHE A 104 -24.17 3.29 -15.92
C PHE A 104 -25.66 3.59 -16.15
N ASN A 105 -26.05 4.86 -16.24
CA ASN A 105 -27.43 5.22 -16.57
C ASN A 105 -27.85 4.72 -17.96
N LYS A 106 -26.92 4.70 -18.91
CA LYS A 106 -27.16 4.08 -20.22
C LYS A 106 -27.36 2.57 -20.10
N TYR A 107 -26.51 1.86 -19.36
CA TYR A 107 -26.65 0.42 -19.10
C TYR A 107 -28.04 0.08 -18.57
N GLN A 108 -28.53 0.84 -17.59
CA GLN A 108 -29.87 0.69 -17.00
C GLN A 108 -30.98 0.79 -18.05
N LYS A 109 -30.88 1.77 -18.96
CA LYS A 109 -31.83 1.97 -20.06
C LYS A 109 -31.76 0.85 -21.09
N THR A 110 -30.56 0.52 -21.57
CA THR A 110 -30.31 -0.54 -22.56
C THR A 110 -30.86 -1.90 -22.09
N HIS A 111 -30.63 -2.24 -20.82
CA HIS A 111 -31.00 -3.54 -20.25
C HIS A 111 -32.35 -3.54 -19.53
N LYS A 112 -33.07 -2.41 -19.50
CA LYS A 112 -34.35 -2.23 -18.79
C LYS A 112 -34.29 -2.68 -17.32
N LYS A 113 -33.19 -2.37 -16.63
CA LYS A 113 -32.97 -2.68 -15.20
C LYS A 113 -32.76 -1.40 -14.41
N LYS A 114 -33.34 -1.32 -13.22
CA LYS A 114 -33.09 -0.25 -12.25
C LYS A 114 -32.30 -0.79 -11.06
N PHE A 115 -31.16 -0.18 -10.80
CA PHE A 115 -30.31 -0.43 -9.66
C PHE A 115 -30.30 0.81 -8.77
N ASN A 116 -30.33 0.59 -7.46
CA ASN A 116 -30.10 1.65 -6.49
C ASN A 116 -28.67 1.52 -5.95
N ILE A 117 -27.98 2.64 -5.78
CA ILE A 117 -26.64 2.65 -5.19
C ILE A 117 -26.82 2.60 -3.66
N ALA A 118 -26.14 1.65 -3.00
CA ALA A 118 -26.14 1.54 -1.55
C ALA A 118 -25.35 2.69 -0.91
N SER A 119 -25.86 3.21 0.21
CA SER A 119 -25.11 4.18 1.01
C SER A 119 -23.94 3.50 1.72
N THR A 120 -22.98 4.29 2.22
CA THR A 120 -21.85 3.78 3.00
C THR A 120 -22.30 2.94 4.20
N THR A 121 -23.38 3.35 4.88
CA THR A 121 -23.93 2.64 6.05
C THR A 121 -24.53 1.29 5.64
N GLU A 122 -25.27 1.26 4.53
CA GLU A 122 -25.87 0.02 4.01
C GLU A 122 -24.80 -0.98 3.56
N CYS A 123 -23.74 -0.50 2.90
CA CYS A 123 -22.60 -1.32 2.55
C CYS A 123 -21.95 -1.96 3.80
N GLN A 124 -21.77 -1.18 4.87
CA GLN A 124 -21.21 -1.70 6.12
C GLN A 124 -22.12 -2.73 6.78
N GLU A 125 -23.42 -2.49 6.82
CA GLU A 125 -24.40 -3.43 7.39
C GLU A 125 -24.43 -4.76 6.63
N GLU A 126 -24.54 -4.72 5.31
CA GLU A 126 -24.57 -5.93 4.47
C GLU A 126 -23.24 -6.68 4.48
N LEU A 127 -22.12 -5.97 4.63
CA LEU A 127 -20.80 -6.57 4.80
C LEU A 127 -20.69 -7.31 6.13
N LYS A 128 -21.11 -6.72 7.25
CA LYS A 128 -21.12 -7.39 8.56
C LYS A 128 -21.99 -8.65 8.53
N LYS A 129 -23.14 -8.60 7.87
CA LYS A 129 -23.99 -9.79 7.65
C LYS A 129 -23.26 -10.87 6.86
N ALA A 130 -22.56 -10.49 5.79
CA ALA A 130 -21.76 -11.42 4.99
C ALA A 130 -20.63 -12.06 5.80
N ILE A 131 -19.89 -11.28 6.59
CA ILE A 131 -18.84 -11.76 7.50
C ILE A 131 -19.39 -12.81 8.47
N ASN A 132 -20.52 -12.52 9.13
CA ASN A 132 -21.15 -13.45 10.08
C ASN A 132 -21.56 -14.77 9.40
N VAL A 133 -22.14 -14.73 8.20
CA VAL A 133 -22.50 -15.94 7.44
C VAL A 133 -21.28 -16.79 7.11
N ILE A 134 -20.15 -16.18 6.74
CA ILE A 134 -18.91 -16.91 6.46
C ILE A 134 -18.31 -17.50 7.75
N ILE A 135 -18.36 -16.77 8.87
CA ILE A 135 -17.93 -17.29 10.19
C ILE A 135 -18.74 -18.53 10.58
N GLU A 136 -20.07 -18.49 10.44
CA GLU A 136 -20.94 -19.63 10.75
C GLU A 136 -20.63 -20.84 9.85
N LYS A 137 -20.43 -20.61 8.54
CA LYS A 137 -20.03 -21.66 7.59
C LYS A 137 -18.67 -22.26 7.93
N SER A 138 -17.70 -21.46 8.42
CA SER A 138 -16.39 -21.98 8.84
C SER A 138 -16.48 -22.82 10.10
N LEU A 139 -17.27 -22.42 11.10
CA LEU A 139 -17.45 -23.18 12.34
C LEU A 139 -18.10 -24.55 12.07
N GLN A 140 -19.08 -24.62 11.17
CA GLN A 140 -19.71 -25.89 10.78
C GLN A 140 -18.74 -26.83 10.03
N LYS A 141 -17.79 -26.29 9.26
CA LYS A 141 -16.73 -27.07 8.61
C LYS A 141 -15.68 -27.55 9.62
N GLU A 142 -15.34 -26.73 10.61
CA GLU A 142 -14.39 -27.10 11.68
C GLU A 142 -14.89 -28.28 12.52
N MET A 143 -16.20 -28.41 12.76
CA MET A 143 -16.78 -29.60 13.41
C MET A 143 -16.54 -30.91 12.64
N LYS A 144 -16.26 -30.84 11.33
CA LYS A 144 -15.95 -32.00 10.47
C LYS A 144 -14.45 -32.25 10.29
N SER A 145 -13.61 -31.23 10.51
CA SER A 145 -12.14 -31.32 10.50
C SER A 145 -11.53 -30.10 11.20
N PRO A 146 -10.71 -30.25 12.24
CA PRO A 146 -10.13 -29.12 12.97
C PRO A 146 -9.11 -28.40 12.07
N HIS A 147 -9.55 -27.36 11.38
CA HIS A 147 -8.68 -26.48 10.61
C HIS A 147 -8.38 -25.21 11.41
N LYS A 148 -7.17 -24.66 11.22
CA LYS A 148 -6.68 -23.43 11.85
C LYS A 148 -7.66 -22.27 11.68
N LYS A 149 -7.93 -21.57 12.79
CA LYS A 149 -8.76 -20.36 12.88
C LYS A 149 -8.20 -19.27 11.95
N ILE A 150 -9.04 -18.75 11.04
CA ILE A 150 -8.65 -17.66 10.14
C ILE A 150 -8.85 -16.33 10.90
N ASN A 151 -7.75 -15.63 11.22
CA ASN A 151 -7.78 -14.45 12.08
C ASN A 151 -8.59 -13.28 11.48
N ILE A 152 -8.66 -13.16 10.15
CA ILE A 152 -9.37 -12.06 9.47
C ILE A 152 -10.91 -12.16 9.57
N LEU A 153 -11.46 -13.32 9.97
CA LEU A 153 -12.89 -13.52 10.13
C LEU A 153 -13.40 -12.97 11.46
N LYS A 154 -13.21 -11.67 11.67
CA LYS A 154 -13.68 -10.93 12.84
C LYS A 154 -14.27 -9.59 12.41
N ASN A 155 -15.31 -9.16 13.12
CA ASN A 155 -16.00 -7.90 12.81
C ASN A 155 -15.12 -6.65 13.01
N GLU A 156 -14.05 -6.73 13.81
CA GLU A 156 -13.04 -5.66 13.98
C GLU A 156 -12.28 -5.35 12.67
N PHE A 157 -12.21 -6.32 11.75
CA PHE A 157 -11.57 -6.15 10.44
C PHE A 157 -12.55 -5.79 9.32
N ALA A 158 -13.81 -5.44 9.63
CA ALA A 158 -14.82 -5.15 8.61
C ALA A 158 -14.42 -3.98 7.68
N GLU A 159 -13.81 -2.92 8.21
CA GLU A 159 -13.34 -1.79 7.41
C GLU A 159 -12.22 -2.21 6.45
N PHE A 160 -11.24 -2.98 6.93
CA PHE A 160 -10.19 -3.56 6.09
C PHE A 160 -10.76 -4.45 4.98
N ILE A 161 -11.72 -5.32 5.32
CA ILE A 161 -12.35 -6.21 4.34
C ILE A 161 -13.13 -5.40 3.30
N GLN A 162 -13.78 -4.31 3.71
CA GLN A 162 -14.48 -3.41 2.79
C GLN A 162 -13.49 -2.75 1.82
N GLU A 163 -12.37 -2.22 2.32
CA GLU A 163 -11.30 -1.64 1.50
C GLU A 163 -10.71 -2.68 0.53
N GLU A 164 -10.52 -3.92 0.99
CA GLU A 164 -10.02 -5.00 0.15
C GLU A 164 -11.02 -5.39 -0.94
N ILE A 165 -12.31 -5.50 -0.61
CA ILE A 165 -13.40 -5.75 -1.57
C ILE A 165 -13.46 -4.65 -2.63
N ALA A 166 -13.42 -3.38 -2.22
CA ALA A 166 -13.40 -2.25 -3.12
C ALA A 166 -12.20 -2.33 -4.07
N TRP A 167 -11.02 -2.68 -3.57
CA TRP A 167 -9.82 -2.86 -4.39
C TRP A 167 -9.95 -4.03 -5.39
N ILE A 168 -10.49 -5.17 -4.97
CA ILE A 168 -10.72 -6.34 -5.85
C ILE A 168 -11.58 -5.92 -7.04
N LYS A 169 -12.69 -5.23 -6.78
CA LYS A 169 -13.60 -4.73 -7.82
C LYS A 169 -12.94 -3.64 -8.68
N ALA A 170 -12.24 -2.69 -8.07
CA ALA A 170 -11.49 -1.62 -8.75
C ALA A 170 -10.38 -2.14 -9.67
N CYS A 171 -9.82 -3.32 -9.35
CA CYS A 171 -8.86 -4.04 -10.19
C CYS A 171 -9.51 -5.01 -11.19
N ASN A 172 -10.84 -5.08 -11.23
CA ASN A 172 -11.61 -5.98 -12.08
C ASN A 172 -11.22 -7.47 -11.89
N TYR A 173 -10.94 -7.89 -10.65
CA TYR A 173 -10.68 -9.31 -10.34
C TYR A 173 -11.99 -10.02 -10.04
N MET A 174 -12.58 -10.64 -11.06
CA MET A 174 -13.97 -11.11 -11.03
C MET A 174 -14.11 -12.60 -10.65
N ASN A 175 -13.00 -13.30 -10.50
CA ASN A 175 -12.95 -14.68 -10.05
C ASN A 175 -11.87 -14.88 -8.97
N LEU A 176 -12.00 -15.97 -8.22
CA LEU A 176 -11.11 -16.29 -7.10
C LEU A 176 -9.66 -16.46 -7.57
N GLU A 177 -9.44 -17.08 -8.73
CA GLU A 177 -8.10 -17.38 -9.25
C GLU A 177 -7.32 -16.09 -9.57
N GLU A 178 -7.98 -15.12 -10.22
CA GLU A 178 -7.41 -13.79 -10.48
C GLU A 178 -7.00 -13.10 -9.18
N TYR A 179 -7.90 -13.07 -8.19
CA TYR A 179 -7.59 -12.44 -6.90
C TYR A 179 -6.47 -13.16 -6.16
N GLN A 180 -6.45 -14.49 -6.17
CA GLN A 180 -5.43 -15.28 -5.50
C GLN A 180 -4.03 -15.07 -6.08
N ASN A 181 -3.94 -14.89 -7.40
CA ASN A 181 -2.66 -14.67 -8.10
C ASN A 181 -2.26 -13.19 -8.20
N ALA A 182 -3.20 -12.27 -7.93
CA ALA A 182 -2.99 -10.83 -8.03
C ALA A 182 -1.78 -10.36 -7.22
N TYR A 183 -0.96 -9.51 -7.84
CA TYR A 183 0.04 -8.75 -7.10
C TYR A 183 -0.67 -7.67 -6.29
N ARG A 184 -0.61 -7.82 -4.96
CA ARG A 184 -1.29 -6.97 -3.98
C ARG A 184 -0.21 -6.32 -3.09
N PRO A 185 0.14 -5.05 -3.31
CA PRO A 185 1.11 -4.38 -2.46
C PRO A 185 0.60 -4.29 -1.00
N SER A 186 1.52 -4.11 -0.05
CA SER A 186 1.13 -3.77 1.31
C SER A 186 0.30 -2.49 1.28
N ARG A 187 -0.86 -2.52 1.94
CA ARG A 187 -1.76 -1.37 2.00
C ARG A 187 -1.90 -0.97 3.45
N MET A 188 -1.79 0.32 3.70
CA MET A 188 -2.12 0.90 4.99
C MET A 188 -3.63 0.85 5.13
N SER A 189 -4.11 0.21 6.19
CA SER A 189 -5.51 0.34 6.61
C SER A 189 -5.60 1.36 7.73
N LYS A 190 -6.77 1.95 7.89
CA LYS A 190 -7.06 2.83 9.03
C LYS A 190 -7.02 2.09 10.37
N ASN A 191 -7.23 0.78 10.35
CA ASN A 191 -7.09 -0.08 11.51
C ASN A 191 -5.63 -0.56 11.64
N ALA A 192 -4.95 -0.19 12.73
CA ALA A 192 -3.55 -0.52 12.99
C ALA A 192 -3.31 -2.04 13.11
N ASP A 193 -4.31 -2.78 13.59
CA ASP A 193 -4.25 -4.22 13.80
C ASP A 193 -4.61 -5.02 12.55
N ALA A 194 -5.03 -4.35 11.47
CA ALA A 194 -5.42 -5.04 10.25
C ALA A 194 -4.21 -5.66 9.52
N PRO A 195 -4.38 -6.82 8.86
CA PRO A 195 -3.30 -7.45 8.11
C PRO A 195 -2.72 -6.53 7.03
N LYS A 196 -1.46 -6.11 7.21
CA LYS A 196 -0.76 -5.27 6.24
C LYS A 196 -0.48 -6.03 4.94
N ILE A 197 -0.24 -7.34 5.02
CA ILE A 197 0.10 -8.23 3.91
C ILE A 197 -0.96 -9.32 3.78
N LEU A 198 -1.37 -9.61 2.54
CA LEU A 198 -2.18 -10.79 2.20
C LEU A 198 -1.43 -11.58 1.13
N ARG A 199 -0.89 -12.75 1.47
CA ARG A 199 -0.13 -13.57 0.52
C ARG A 199 -0.99 -14.10 -0.62
N LYS A 200 -0.35 -14.40 -1.74
CA LYS A 200 -0.99 -15.09 -2.87
C LYS A 200 -1.41 -16.50 -2.46
N ASN A 201 -2.51 -16.99 -3.02
CA ASN A 201 -3.03 -18.34 -2.75
C ASN A 201 -3.29 -18.63 -1.26
N SER A 202 -3.56 -17.60 -0.44
CA SER A 202 -3.77 -17.76 1.00
C SER A 202 -5.23 -18.07 1.35
N LYS A 203 -5.45 -18.72 2.51
CA LYS A 203 -6.81 -18.97 3.02
C LYS A 203 -7.52 -17.67 3.40
N GLN A 204 -6.78 -16.63 3.77
CA GLN A 204 -7.30 -15.30 4.06
C GLN A 204 -7.87 -14.66 2.79
N ARG A 205 -7.14 -14.70 1.66
CA ARG A 205 -7.68 -14.21 0.38
C ARG A 205 -8.90 -15.00 -0.05
N GLN A 206 -8.90 -16.32 0.13
CA GLN A 206 -10.07 -17.12 -0.16
C GLN A 206 -11.27 -16.68 0.70
N ALA A 207 -11.09 -16.51 2.00
CA ALA A 207 -12.13 -16.06 2.91
C ALA A 207 -12.68 -14.66 2.52
N ILE A 208 -11.80 -13.70 2.21
CA ILE A 208 -12.21 -12.36 1.75
C ILE A 208 -13.04 -12.46 0.47
N TYR A 209 -12.65 -13.31 -0.48
CA TYR A 209 -13.39 -13.50 -1.71
C TYR A 209 -14.75 -14.19 -1.48
N GLU A 210 -14.83 -15.14 -0.55
CA GLU A 210 -16.11 -15.73 -0.15
C GLU A 210 -17.04 -14.68 0.49
N ILE A 211 -16.49 -13.77 1.31
CA ILE A 211 -17.21 -12.64 1.89
C ILE A 211 -17.67 -11.69 0.77
N LEU A 212 -16.82 -11.36 -0.21
CA LEU A 212 -17.19 -10.56 -1.38
C LEU A 212 -18.43 -11.12 -2.11
N VAL A 213 -18.44 -12.44 -2.34
CA VAL A 213 -19.56 -13.10 -3.03
C VAL A 213 -20.84 -13.01 -2.20
N GLU A 214 -20.78 -13.30 -0.90
CA GLU A 214 -21.94 -13.20 -0.01
C GLU A 214 -22.43 -11.75 0.14
N TYR A 215 -21.51 -10.79 0.24
CA TYR A 215 -21.77 -9.36 0.28
C TYR A 215 -22.54 -8.89 -0.97
N ASN A 216 -22.07 -9.25 -2.16
CA ASN A 216 -22.76 -8.93 -3.41
C ASN A 216 -24.13 -9.58 -3.50
N ASN A 217 -24.27 -10.82 -3.00
CA ASN A 217 -25.57 -11.49 -2.93
C ASN A 217 -26.53 -10.77 -1.98
N ASN A 218 -26.04 -10.27 -0.85
CA ASN A 218 -26.83 -9.51 0.11
C ASN A 218 -27.33 -8.18 -0.49
N LEU A 219 -26.45 -7.41 -1.11
CA LEU A 219 -26.83 -6.19 -1.84
C LEU A 219 -27.86 -6.48 -2.94
N LYS A 220 -27.66 -7.56 -3.70
CA LYS A 220 -28.59 -7.97 -4.76
C LYS A 220 -29.98 -8.32 -4.22
N LYS A 221 -30.10 -8.95 -3.03
CA LYS A 221 -31.39 -9.28 -2.40
C LYS A 221 -32.20 -8.01 -2.08
N VAL A 222 -31.53 -6.91 -1.72
CA VAL A 222 -32.17 -5.60 -1.48
C VAL A 222 -32.24 -4.72 -2.73
N ASN A 223 -31.96 -5.28 -3.92
CA ASN A 223 -31.90 -4.58 -5.21
C ASN A 223 -30.96 -3.36 -5.20
N LYS A 224 -29.82 -3.49 -4.50
CA LYS A 224 -28.77 -2.48 -4.45
C LYS A 224 -27.45 -3.00 -5.01
N ILE A 225 -26.57 -2.07 -5.34
CA ILE A 225 -25.19 -2.30 -5.75
C ILE A 225 -24.30 -1.25 -5.09
N ASP A 226 -23.01 -1.51 -4.96
CA ASP A 226 -22.06 -0.49 -4.50
C ASP A 226 -21.51 0.36 -5.67
N VAL A 227 -20.65 1.32 -5.34
CA VAL A 227 -20.04 2.23 -6.30
C VAL A 227 -19.14 1.48 -7.28
N GLN A 228 -18.38 0.48 -6.82
CA GLN A 228 -17.49 -0.28 -7.69
C GLN A 228 -18.28 -1.17 -8.68
N ASP A 229 -19.41 -1.74 -8.27
CA ASP A 229 -20.32 -2.46 -9.15
C ASP A 229 -20.89 -1.53 -10.23
N MET A 230 -21.23 -0.29 -9.87
CA MET A 230 -21.67 0.72 -10.83
C MET A 230 -20.60 0.97 -11.91
N GLU A 231 -19.33 1.12 -11.52
CA GLU A 231 -18.21 1.32 -12.44
C GLU A 231 -17.99 0.09 -13.35
N LEU A 232 -18.10 -1.13 -12.81
CA LEU A 232 -18.01 -2.37 -13.59
C LEU A 232 -19.15 -2.46 -14.64
N LEU A 233 -20.37 -2.06 -14.28
CA LEU A 233 -21.49 -2.01 -15.21
C LEU A 233 -21.32 -0.90 -16.28
N ALA A 234 -20.78 0.25 -15.88
CA ALA A 234 -20.43 1.32 -16.82
C ALA A 234 -19.36 0.88 -17.82
N LEU A 235 -18.31 0.20 -17.35
CA LEU A 235 -17.27 -0.41 -18.18
C LEU A 235 -17.87 -1.42 -19.17
N LYS A 236 -18.80 -2.26 -18.71
CA LYS A 236 -19.48 -3.23 -19.57
C LYS A 236 -20.24 -2.55 -20.69
N GLU A 237 -21.03 -1.50 -20.39
CA GLU A 237 -21.77 -0.74 -21.39
C GLU A 237 -20.85 0.01 -22.35
N ALA A 238 -19.74 0.59 -21.85
CA ALA A 238 -18.76 1.28 -22.69
C ALA A 238 -18.10 0.32 -23.69
N LYS A 239 -17.78 -0.91 -23.27
CA LYS A 239 -17.21 -1.95 -24.15
C LYS A 239 -18.21 -2.46 -25.21
N THR A 240 -19.50 -2.52 -24.90
CA THR A 240 -20.50 -3.07 -25.83
C THR A 240 -21.14 -2.02 -26.72
N ASN A 241 -21.48 -0.86 -26.17
CA ASN A 241 -22.22 0.22 -26.82
C ASN A 241 -21.64 1.59 -26.46
N PRO A 242 -20.44 1.96 -26.94
CA PRO A 242 -19.91 3.30 -26.70
C PRO A 242 -20.80 4.35 -27.42
N SER A 243 -21.42 5.29 -26.69
CA SER A 243 -22.16 6.42 -27.30
C SER A 243 -21.25 7.58 -27.68
N LYS A 244 -20.11 7.69 -27.01
CA LYS A 244 -19.10 8.71 -27.26
C LYS A 244 -17.77 8.02 -27.41
N ASN A 245 -17.08 8.35 -28.50
CA ASN A 245 -15.74 7.89 -28.82
C ASN A 245 -14.84 9.11 -28.95
N TYR A 246 -13.62 9.02 -28.44
CA TYR A 246 -12.67 10.12 -28.41
C TYR A 246 -11.37 9.73 -29.09
N THR A 247 -10.98 10.49 -30.10
CA THR A 247 -9.70 10.30 -30.79
C THR A 247 -8.53 10.81 -29.95
N HIS A 248 -8.78 11.76 -29.06
CA HIS A 248 -7.77 12.22 -28.11
C HIS A 248 -8.32 12.19 -26.69
N ILE A 249 -7.60 11.56 -25.76
CA ILE A 249 -7.95 11.50 -24.34
C ILE A 249 -6.75 12.03 -23.53
N PHE A 250 -7.00 13.00 -22.66
CA PHE A 250 -6.05 13.54 -21.67
C PHE A 250 -6.57 13.24 -20.28
N ILE A 251 -5.72 12.62 -19.46
CA ILE A 251 -6.09 12.08 -18.16
C ILE A 251 -5.21 12.74 -17.11
N ASP A 252 -5.74 13.74 -16.43
CA ASP A 252 -5.04 14.39 -15.32
C ASP A 252 -5.13 13.55 -14.05
N ASN A 253 -4.11 13.64 -13.20
CA ASN A 253 -3.98 12.86 -11.96
C ASN A 253 -4.16 11.35 -12.17
N SER A 254 -3.58 10.80 -13.24
CA SER A 254 -3.72 9.38 -13.61
C SER A 254 -3.28 8.40 -12.53
N GLN A 255 -2.45 8.82 -11.57
CA GLN A 255 -2.04 8.00 -10.43
C GLN A 255 -3.18 7.66 -9.46
N ASP A 256 -4.28 8.41 -9.47
CA ASP A 256 -5.44 8.15 -8.61
C ASP A 256 -6.47 7.22 -9.27
N LEU A 257 -6.28 6.80 -10.52
CA LEU A 257 -7.25 5.99 -11.25
C LEU A 257 -7.21 4.52 -10.86
N THR A 258 -8.41 3.92 -10.80
CA THR A 258 -8.58 2.46 -10.70
C THR A 258 -8.32 1.77 -12.04
N LYS A 259 -8.12 0.44 -12.04
CA LYS A 259 -7.95 -0.31 -13.28
C LYS A 259 -9.21 -0.27 -14.14
N VAL A 260 -10.38 -0.42 -13.50
CA VAL A 260 -11.70 -0.35 -14.16
C VAL A 260 -11.86 0.98 -14.86
N GLN A 261 -11.49 2.09 -14.21
CA GLN A 261 -11.53 3.43 -14.79
C GLN A 261 -10.59 3.59 -16.00
N ILE A 262 -9.36 3.06 -15.92
CA ILE A 262 -8.42 3.10 -17.06
C ILE A 262 -8.93 2.24 -18.23
N GLU A 263 -9.46 1.04 -17.95
CA GLU A 263 -10.09 0.20 -18.97
C GLU A 263 -11.34 0.84 -19.57
N PHE A 264 -12.09 1.59 -18.77
CA PHE A 264 -13.27 2.34 -19.22
C PHE A 264 -12.87 3.43 -20.22
N LEU A 265 -11.88 4.26 -19.88
CA LEU A 265 -11.35 5.27 -20.80
C LEU A 265 -10.78 4.64 -22.08
N LYS A 266 -10.13 3.47 -21.96
CA LYS A 266 -9.65 2.70 -23.12
C LYS A 266 -10.80 2.23 -24.01
N ALA A 267 -11.94 1.84 -23.44
CA ALA A 267 -13.12 1.45 -24.21
C ALA A 267 -13.75 2.61 -24.99
N LEU A 268 -13.58 3.86 -24.52
CA LEU A 268 -14.03 5.07 -25.20
C LEU A 268 -13.00 5.64 -26.19
N TYR A 269 -11.81 5.05 -26.27
CA TYR A 269 -10.73 5.51 -27.13
C TYR A 269 -10.98 5.09 -28.59
N ASN A 270 -11.11 6.08 -29.47
CA ASN A 270 -11.24 5.88 -30.91
C ASN A 270 -9.86 5.79 -31.55
N GLU A 271 -9.34 4.58 -31.69
CA GLU A 271 -8.00 4.36 -32.21
C GLU A 271 -7.92 4.66 -33.71
N LYS A 272 -7.07 5.64 -34.06
CA LYS A 272 -6.74 6.09 -35.42
C LYS A 272 -5.23 6.28 -35.54
N THR A 273 -4.71 6.45 -36.75
CA THR A 273 -3.27 6.69 -36.97
C THR A 273 -2.75 7.97 -36.32
N TYR A 274 -3.65 8.91 -36.01
CA TYR A 274 -3.36 10.20 -35.39
C TYR A 274 -4.01 10.37 -34.01
N SER A 275 -4.64 9.34 -33.44
CA SER A 275 -5.26 9.42 -32.11
C SER A 275 -4.20 9.45 -31.00
N SER A 276 -4.58 9.90 -29.79
CA SER A 276 -3.68 9.84 -28.64
C SER A 276 -4.36 9.68 -27.29
N ILE A 277 -3.78 8.88 -26.40
CA ILE A 277 -4.17 8.78 -24.99
C ILE A 277 -3.00 9.21 -24.10
N THR A 278 -3.17 10.31 -23.38
CA THR A 278 -2.10 10.93 -22.58
C THR A 278 -2.41 10.82 -21.11
N PHE A 279 -1.53 10.17 -20.37
CA PHE A 279 -1.59 10.07 -18.91
C PHE A 279 -0.70 11.16 -18.30
N ILE A 280 -1.27 12.01 -17.44
CA ILE A 280 -0.53 12.97 -16.65
C ILE A 280 -0.44 12.44 -15.23
N LEU A 281 0.78 12.33 -14.71
CA LEU A 281 1.08 11.68 -13.43
C LEU A 281 1.81 12.64 -12.51
N ASP A 282 1.26 12.84 -11.31
CA ASP A 282 2.01 13.43 -10.20
C ASP A 282 2.81 12.34 -9.47
N THR A 283 4.11 12.57 -9.30
CA THR A 283 4.98 11.56 -8.69
C THR A 283 4.94 11.54 -7.16
N MET A 284 4.39 12.57 -6.51
CA MET A 284 4.43 12.73 -5.04
C MET A 284 3.05 12.72 -4.37
N GLN A 285 1.96 12.75 -5.13
CA GLN A 285 0.59 12.77 -4.59
C GLN A 285 -0.19 11.52 -5.01
N TYR A 286 -0.53 10.69 -4.02
CA TYR A 286 -1.40 9.52 -4.20
C TYR A 286 -2.53 9.63 -3.19
N ASN A 287 -3.73 9.94 -3.67
CA ASN A 287 -4.89 10.20 -2.82
C ASN A 287 -5.86 9.01 -2.81
N ASN A 288 -5.83 8.14 -3.82
CA ASN A 288 -6.71 6.98 -3.91
C ASN A 288 -6.04 5.68 -3.44
N THR A 289 -6.54 5.10 -2.35
CA THR A 289 -6.11 3.80 -1.80
C THR A 289 -6.34 2.63 -2.76
N TYR A 290 -7.22 2.78 -3.74
CA TYR A 290 -7.57 1.77 -4.74
C TYR A 290 -6.94 2.02 -6.12
N ALA A 291 -6.04 2.99 -6.21
CA ALA A 291 -5.31 3.28 -7.43
C ALA A 291 -4.57 2.05 -7.96
N TYR A 292 -4.57 1.89 -9.28
CA TYR A 292 -3.87 0.77 -9.92
C TYR A 292 -2.36 1.02 -10.00
N LEU A 293 -1.94 2.27 -10.25
CA LEU A 293 -0.53 2.61 -10.46
C LEU A 293 0.24 2.69 -9.14
N THR A 294 0.54 1.52 -8.58
CA THR A 294 1.30 1.32 -7.35
C THR A 294 2.60 0.55 -7.61
N LYS A 295 3.51 0.49 -6.63
CA LYS A 295 4.82 -0.18 -6.76
C LYS A 295 4.65 -1.64 -7.25
N GLY A 296 5.02 -1.93 -8.50
CA GLY A 296 4.92 -3.25 -9.12
C GLY A 296 3.81 -3.38 -10.18
N GLN A 297 2.89 -2.42 -10.26
CA GLN A 297 1.89 -2.31 -11.32
C GLN A 297 2.23 -1.09 -12.18
N SER A 298 2.35 -1.29 -13.49
CA SER A 298 2.79 -0.25 -14.43
C SER A 298 1.83 -0.13 -15.60
N PHE A 299 1.92 0.99 -16.32
CA PHE A 299 1.22 1.18 -17.59
C PHE A 299 1.44 0.04 -18.59
N ALA A 300 2.60 -0.61 -18.58
CA ALA A 300 2.87 -1.74 -19.45
C ALA A 300 1.93 -2.93 -19.18
N ALA A 301 1.56 -3.17 -17.90
CA ALA A 301 0.60 -4.20 -17.53
C ALA A 301 -0.83 -3.92 -18.05
N LEU A 302 -1.12 -2.66 -18.40
CA LEU A 302 -2.38 -2.22 -19.02
C LEU A 302 -2.32 -2.20 -20.57
N GLY A 303 -1.19 -2.63 -21.13
CA GLY A 303 -0.94 -2.63 -22.57
C GLY A 303 -0.41 -1.30 -23.12
N TYR A 304 0.09 -0.41 -22.26
CA TYR A 304 0.71 0.86 -22.68
C TYR A 304 2.23 0.83 -22.46
N ASP A 305 2.98 0.55 -23.53
CA ASP A 305 4.45 0.60 -23.50
C ASP A 305 4.98 2.06 -23.50
N MET A 306 5.35 2.57 -22.33
CA MET A 306 5.83 3.94 -22.18
C MET A 306 7.27 4.17 -22.66
N LYS A 307 7.98 3.14 -23.16
CA LYS A 307 9.37 3.27 -23.62
C LYS A 307 9.50 4.29 -24.74
N GLY A 308 10.25 5.37 -24.49
CA GLY A 308 10.43 6.48 -25.43
C GLY A 308 9.21 7.39 -25.59
N LYS A 309 8.11 7.11 -24.89
CA LYS A 309 6.84 7.87 -24.95
C LYS A 309 6.53 8.62 -23.64
N SER A 310 7.54 8.81 -22.80
CA SER A 310 7.42 9.55 -21.54
C SER A 310 8.17 10.89 -21.58
N VAL A 311 7.54 11.96 -21.08
CA VAL A 311 8.18 13.27 -20.83
C VAL A 311 8.17 13.53 -19.33
N SER A 312 9.33 13.88 -18.77
CA SER A 312 9.47 14.23 -17.35
C SER A 312 9.66 15.74 -17.19
N LEU A 313 8.89 16.35 -16.29
CA LEU A 313 8.98 17.75 -15.90
C LEU A 313 9.50 17.83 -14.47
N ASN A 314 10.69 18.40 -14.30
CA ASN A 314 11.39 18.43 -13.01
C ASN A 314 11.50 19.84 -12.40
N THR A 315 11.26 20.88 -13.20
CA THR A 315 11.38 22.27 -12.76
C THR A 315 10.04 22.76 -12.23
N ILE A 316 9.98 23.09 -10.95
CA ILE A 316 8.82 23.76 -10.33
C ILE A 316 8.84 25.22 -10.77
N PHE A 317 7.70 25.73 -11.21
CA PHE A 317 7.52 27.15 -11.45
C PHE A 317 7.03 27.75 -10.14
N ILE A 318 7.97 28.35 -9.41
CA ILE A 318 7.63 29.32 -8.36
C ILE A 318 7.23 30.56 -9.14
N GLU A 319 5.94 30.84 -9.29
CA GLU A 319 5.57 32.24 -9.52
C GLU A 319 6.08 33.01 -8.30
N GLU A 320 6.78 34.12 -8.55
CA GLU A 320 7.10 35.10 -7.53
C GLU A 320 5.81 35.47 -6.80
N ILE A 321 5.60 34.91 -5.61
CA ILE A 321 4.64 35.45 -4.64
C ILE A 321 5.25 36.77 -4.17
N ASN A 322 5.07 37.82 -4.97
CA ASN A 322 5.15 39.20 -4.53
C ASN A 322 4.35 40.09 -5.48
N THR A 323 3.41 40.83 -4.88
CA THR A 323 2.63 41.94 -5.44
C THR A 323 1.55 41.59 -6.48
N LYS A 324 0.40 41.09 -5.98
CA LYS A 324 -0.99 41.47 -6.39
C LYS A 324 -2.10 40.56 -5.84
N PHE A 325 -1.85 39.83 -4.76
CA PHE A 325 -2.90 39.21 -3.92
C PHE A 325 -3.03 39.85 -2.53
N GLU A 326 -2.41 41.02 -2.31
CA GLU A 326 -2.82 41.92 -1.23
C GLU A 326 -4.01 42.75 -1.71
N GLU A 327 -5.20 42.18 -1.73
CA GLU A 327 -6.45 42.94 -1.54
C GLU A 327 -7.70 42.08 -1.30
N ASN A 328 -7.62 40.74 -1.34
CA ASN A 328 -8.75 39.86 -0.96
C ASN A 328 -8.42 38.77 0.08
N GLU A 329 -7.38 38.96 0.89
CA GLU A 329 -7.09 38.15 2.09
C GLU A 329 -7.43 38.86 3.42
N VAL A 330 -8.23 39.94 3.40
CA VAL A 330 -8.66 40.60 4.65
C VAL A 330 -9.74 39.79 5.40
N SER A 331 -10.29 38.71 4.83
CA SER A 331 -11.32 37.88 5.48
C SER A 331 -10.88 36.48 5.90
N ARG A 332 -9.59 36.10 5.78
CA ARG A 332 -9.08 34.81 6.26
C ARG A 332 -8.06 34.87 7.40
N VAL A 333 -7.51 36.05 7.69
CA VAL A 333 -6.57 36.24 8.83
C VAL A 333 -7.29 36.49 10.18
N GLU A 334 -8.59 36.82 10.17
CA GLU A 334 -9.36 36.97 11.42
C GLU A 334 -9.97 35.65 11.95
N ILE A 335 -9.93 34.56 11.19
CA ILE A 335 -10.38 33.23 11.65
C ILE A 335 -9.20 32.43 12.22
N SER A 336 -7.99 32.58 11.67
CA SER A 336 -6.78 31.90 12.18
C SER A 336 -6.28 32.48 13.51
N LYS A 337 -6.51 33.77 13.82
CA LYS A 337 -6.15 34.37 15.12
C LYS A 337 -7.20 34.21 16.22
N LYS A 338 -8.40 33.70 15.92
CA LYS A 338 -9.42 33.37 16.94
C LYS A 338 -9.47 31.89 17.33
N MET A 339 -8.67 31.04 16.68
CA MET A 339 -8.58 29.60 17.00
C MET A 339 -7.30 29.19 17.75
N GLU A 340 -6.42 30.13 18.13
CA GLU A 340 -5.21 29.87 18.93
C GLU A 340 -5.32 30.32 20.41
N GLN A 341 -6.55 30.48 20.94
CA GLN A 341 -6.72 30.75 22.38
C GLN A 341 -7.64 29.76 23.12
N THR A 342 -7.97 28.63 22.52
CA THR A 342 -8.71 27.56 23.21
C THR A 342 -8.35 26.19 22.68
N GLN A 343 -7.14 25.71 22.99
CA GLN A 343 -6.79 24.29 23.12
C GLN A 343 -5.34 24.16 23.65
N LYS A 344 -5.17 24.47 24.94
CA LYS A 344 -4.30 23.63 25.78
C LYS A 344 -5.14 22.42 26.16
N GLU A 345 -4.50 21.25 26.15
CA GLU A 345 -5.04 19.92 26.47
C GLU A 345 -5.67 19.17 25.28
N ASN A 346 -4.83 18.60 24.41
CA ASN A 346 -4.54 17.16 24.47
C ASN A 346 -3.55 16.76 23.37
N ASN A 347 -2.47 16.12 23.80
CA ASN A 347 -1.38 15.63 22.97
C ASN A 347 -1.81 14.40 22.15
N VAL A 348 -1.71 14.47 20.82
CA VAL A 348 -1.25 13.35 19.99
C VAL A 348 -0.35 13.93 18.90
N LYS A 349 0.95 13.67 19.01
CA LYS A 349 1.97 14.08 18.04
C LYS A 349 1.76 13.34 16.72
N ASN A 350 1.30 14.06 15.70
CA ASN A 350 1.56 13.73 14.31
C ASN A 350 3.07 13.72 14.10
N THR A 351 3.65 12.52 14.00
CA THR A 351 5.02 12.34 13.54
C THR A 351 4.95 11.88 12.10
N VAL A 352 5.51 12.71 11.23
CA VAL A 352 5.71 12.46 9.81
C VAL A 352 6.50 11.17 9.63
N VAL A 353 5.81 10.10 9.21
CA VAL A 353 6.46 8.85 8.82
C VAL A 353 6.90 8.97 7.36
N ASN A 354 8.10 9.51 7.16
CA ASN A 354 8.94 9.07 6.06
C ASN A 354 9.54 7.72 6.48
N SER A 355 8.86 6.61 6.20
CA SER A 355 9.48 5.29 6.25
C SER A 355 9.48 4.65 4.88
N THR A 356 10.69 4.34 4.47
CA THR A 356 11.10 3.65 3.26
C THR A 356 10.29 2.35 3.10
N MET A 357 9.63 2.18 1.94
CA MET A 357 9.04 0.91 1.51
C MET A 357 10.12 -0.16 1.31
N ALA A 358 10.57 -0.78 2.40
CA ALA A 358 11.19 -2.08 2.41
C ALA A 358 10.11 -3.11 2.73
N LEU A 359 10.06 -4.21 1.97
CA LEU A 359 9.38 -5.41 2.45
C LEU A 359 10.02 -5.76 3.79
N ASN A 360 9.24 -5.94 4.86
CA ASN A 360 9.72 -6.38 6.17
C ASN A 360 10.23 -7.83 6.08
N LYS A 361 11.34 -8.03 5.36
CA LYS A 361 12.14 -9.23 5.41
C LYS A 361 12.86 -9.19 6.74
N ILE A 362 12.45 -10.06 7.63
CA ILE A 362 13.11 -10.24 8.90
C ILE A 362 14.32 -11.12 8.64
N GLU A 363 15.45 -10.76 9.24
CA GLU A 363 16.67 -11.53 9.17
C GLU A 363 16.84 -12.33 10.46
N TYR A 364 16.91 -13.65 10.34
CA TYR A 364 17.34 -14.55 11.41
C TYR A 364 18.77 -15.02 11.11
N ILE A 365 19.68 -14.78 12.03
CA ILE A 365 21.08 -15.20 11.94
C ILE A 365 21.25 -16.41 12.84
N ASP A 366 21.53 -17.58 12.24
CA ASP A 366 21.95 -18.79 12.95
C ASP A 366 23.39 -18.58 13.46
N LEU A 367 23.53 -18.26 14.75
CA LEU A 367 24.83 -17.94 15.37
C LEU A 367 25.77 -19.14 15.40
N LYS A 368 25.26 -20.37 15.31
CA LYS A 368 26.05 -21.61 15.35
C LYS A 368 26.60 -21.99 13.98
N ARG A 369 25.83 -21.75 12.91
CA ARG A 369 26.26 -22.03 11.53
C ARG A 369 26.85 -20.81 10.83
N ASN A 370 26.68 -19.62 11.40
CA ASN A 370 26.99 -18.35 10.77
C ASN A 370 26.27 -18.19 9.41
N ILE A 371 24.99 -18.55 9.38
CA ILE A 371 24.11 -18.46 8.21
C ILE A 371 23.00 -17.46 8.51
N SER A 372 22.73 -16.58 7.54
CA SER A 372 21.58 -15.68 7.60
C SER A 372 20.42 -16.26 6.78
N HIS A 373 19.25 -16.29 7.40
CA HIS A 373 17.98 -16.64 6.78
C HIS A 373 17.09 -15.41 6.73
N LYS A 374 16.68 -15.02 5.52
CA LYS A 374 15.64 -14.01 5.34
C LYS A 374 14.31 -14.70 5.30
N PHE A 375 13.37 -14.22 6.10
CA PHE A 375 12.04 -14.77 6.15
C PHE A 375 11.00 -13.68 6.31
N ILE A 376 9.78 -14.05 5.93
CA ILE A 376 8.63 -13.16 5.97
C ILE A 376 7.59 -13.83 6.86
N LYS A 377 7.01 -13.05 7.77
CA LYS A 377 5.86 -13.46 8.58
C LYS A 377 4.58 -12.86 7.99
N ASP A 378 3.52 -13.67 7.92
CA ASP A 378 2.18 -13.14 7.63
C ASP A 378 1.57 -12.61 8.93
N SER A 379 1.31 -11.30 9.01
CA SER A 379 0.71 -10.68 10.20
C SER A 379 -0.69 -11.22 10.53
N GLY A 380 -1.38 -11.85 9.59
CA GLY A 380 -2.69 -12.48 9.81
C GLY A 380 -2.62 -13.97 10.17
N ALA A 381 -1.43 -14.58 10.12
CA ALA A 381 -1.17 -15.96 10.52
C ALA A 381 0.29 -16.09 10.91
N GLU A 382 0.62 -15.71 12.14
CA GLU A 382 2.01 -15.64 12.64
C GLU A 382 2.75 -16.97 12.57
N GLU A 383 2.01 -18.08 12.56
CA GLU A 383 2.49 -19.44 12.34
C GLU A 383 2.89 -19.77 10.88
N GLU A 384 2.62 -18.89 9.92
CA GLU A 384 2.98 -19.10 8.51
C GLU A 384 4.26 -18.33 8.16
N ILE A 385 5.37 -19.05 8.25
CA ILE A 385 6.70 -18.54 7.95
C ILE A 385 7.12 -19.00 6.57
N TYR A 386 7.68 -18.08 5.79
CA TYR A 386 8.21 -18.36 4.47
C TYR A 386 9.66 -17.90 4.41
N ILE A 387 10.52 -18.81 3.99
CA ILE A 387 11.97 -18.63 3.98
C ILE A 387 12.39 -18.34 2.54
N GLU A 388 13.22 -17.32 2.36
CA GLU A 388 13.78 -16.98 1.06
C GLU A 388 15.04 -17.83 0.81
N TYR A 389 14.98 -18.66 -0.23
CA TYR A 389 16.12 -19.41 -0.77
C TYR A 389 16.35 -19.00 -2.22
N ASN A 390 17.52 -18.42 -2.52
CA ASN A 390 17.95 -18.09 -3.90
C ASN A 390 16.91 -17.31 -4.74
N GLY A 391 16.13 -16.43 -4.12
CA GLY A 391 15.09 -15.63 -4.79
C GLY A 391 13.72 -16.31 -4.94
N SER A 392 13.57 -17.56 -4.47
CA SER A 392 12.29 -18.23 -4.27
C SER A 392 11.90 -18.24 -2.79
N GLU A 393 10.59 -18.21 -2.51
CA GLU A 393 10.04 -18.29 -1.16
C GLU A 393 9.40 -19.66 -0.94
N GLU A 394 9.84 -20.37 0.09
CA GLU A 394 9.29 -21.68 0.47
C GLU A 394 8.62 -21.59 1.84
N LYS A 395 7.44 -22.21 2.00
CA LYS A 395 6.76 -22.27 3.29
C LYS A 395 7.52 -23.22 4.21
N ALA A 396 7.83 -22.78 5.43
CA ALA A 396 8.42 -23.63 6.43
C ALA A 396 7.50 -24.82 6.74
N GLU A 397 8.03 -26.06 6.65
CA GLU A 397 7.25 -27.28 6.87
C GLU A 397 6.66 -27.36 8.28
N ALA A 398 7.42 -26.88 9.27
CA ALA A 398 7.02 -26.83 10.66
C ALA A 398 7.52 -25.55 11.33
N VAL A 399 6.64 -24.92 12.11
CA VAL A 399 6.97 -23.77 12.96
C VAL A 399 6.75 -24.13 14.43
N ILE A 400 7.45 -23.43 15.31
CA ILE A 400 7.26 -23.53 16.76
C ILE A 400 7.08 -22.13 17.35
N SER A 401 6.20 -22.02 18.36
CA SER A 401 6.03 -20.80 19.15
C SER A 401 7.15 -20.71 20.18
N ILE A 402 7.82 -19.56 20.23
CA ILE A 402 8.92 -19.28 21.15
C ILE A 402 8.49 -18.13 22.07
N PRO A 403 8.41 -18.33 23.39
CA PRO A 403 8.05 -17.26 24.30
C PRO A 403 9.12 -16.16 24.31
N VAL A 404 8.69 -14.90 24.35
CA VAL A 404 9.54 -13.71 24.41
C VAL A 404 9.47 -13.11 25.82
N PHE A 405 10.63 -12.74 26.37
CA PHE A 405 10.75 -12.12 27.69
C PHE A 405 11.55 -10.81 27.62
N ASN A 406 11.05 -9.72 28.23
CA ASN A 406 11.83 -8.50 28.45
C ASN A 406 12.71 -8.56 29.71
N GLU A 407 12.20 -9.12 30.81
CA GLU A 407 12.90 -9.24 32.10
C GLU A 407 12.72 -10.65 32.67
N ILE A 408 13.76 -11.23 33.28
CA ILE A 408 13.71 -12.55 33.93
C ILE A 408 13.80 -12.31 35.44
N ALA A 409 12.79 -12.71 36.21
CA ALA A 409 12.82 -12.65 37.67
C ALA A 409 13.57 -13.86 38.27
N ALA A 410 14.46 -13.58 39.24
CA ALA A 410 15.32 -14.56 39.91
C ALA A 410 14.59 -15.79 40.48
N GLY A 411 15.27 -16.95 40.47
CA GLY A 411 15.22 -17.88 41.61
C GLY A 411 14.84 -19.34 41.38
N ASN A 412 14.48 -19.78 40.17
CA ASN A 412 14.26 -21.21 39.88
C ASN A 412 14.44 -21.51 38.37
N PRO A 413 14.82 -22.75 37.98
CA PRO A 413 14.90 -23.13 36.58
C PRO A 413 13.51 -23.09 35.93
N ILE A 414 13.21 -21.95 35.31
CA ILE A 414 12.11 -21.66 34.38
C ILE A 414 10.83 -22.45 34.70
N LEU A 415 10.37 -22.34 35.95
CA LEU A 415 8.99 -22.62 36.27
C LEU A 415 8.20 -21.34 35.98
N ILE A 416 7.61 -21.40 34.79
CA ILE A 416 6.53 -20.62 34.23
C ILE A 416 5.77 -19.83 35.30
N ASN A 417 5.87 -18.50 35.24
CA ASN A 417 4.86 -17.60 35.78
C ASN A 417 4.31 -16.79 34.60
N ASP A 418 2.99 -16.59 34.59
CA ASP A 418 2.13 -16.21 33.46
C ASP A 418 2.29 -14.75 33.00
N SER A 419 3.52 -14.31 32.74
CA SER A 419 3.81 -13.00 32.14
C SER A 419 4.55 -13.17 30.83
N ILE A 420 4.01 -14.00 29.93
CA ILE A 420 4.37 -13.97 28.52
C ILE A 420 3.93 -12.59 28.01
N GLU A 421 4.88 -11.72 27.68
CA GLU A 421 4.55 -10.46 27.00
C GLU A 421 4.12 -10.71 25.57
N ASP A 422 4.78 -11.67 24.90
CA ASP A 422 4.48 -12.06 23.52
C ASP A 422 5.06 -13.45 23.17
N SER A 423 4.60 -14.02 22.06
CA SER A 423 5.13 -15.27 21.50
C SER A 423 5.57 -15.09 20.05
N TYR A 424 6.74 -15.61 19.70
CA TYR A 424 7.35 -15.43 18.39
C TYR A 424 7.50 -16.76 17.67
N TYR A 425 6.89 -16.90 16.50
CA TYR A 425 7.04 -18.12 15.70
C TYR A 425 8.34 -18.14 14.90
N LEU A 426 9.00 -19.30 14.86
CA LEU A 426 10.19 -19.60 14.06
C LEU A 426 10.11 -20.99 13.42
N PRO A 427 10.74 -21.24 12.26
CA PRO A 427 10.88 -22.58 11.69
C PRO A 427 11.55 -23.53 12.68
N LYS A 428 10.94 -24.71 12.87
CA LYS A 428 11.41 -25.72 13.83
C LYS A 428 12.85 -26.15 13.58
N GLU A 429 13.26 -26.19 12.31
CA GLU A 429 14.60 -26.61 11.89
C GLU A 429 15.71 -25.66 12.35
N TRP A 430 15.40 -24.38 12.56
CA TRP A 430 16.37 -23.40 13.03
C TRP A 430 16.70 -23.57 14.50
N ILE A 431 15.80 -24.20 15.25
CA ILE A 431 15.86 -24.34 16.72
C ILE A 431 16.38 -25.73 17.14
N ARG A 432 16.80 -26.57 16.16
CA ARG A 432 17.66 -27.77 16.36
C ARG A 432 17.28 -28.65 17.58
N ASN A 433 16.03 -29.11 17.63
CA ASN A 433 15.51 -30.04 18.66
C ASN A 433 15.54 -29.52 20.11
N SER A 434 15.90 -28.27 20.38
CA SER A 434 15.72 -27.71 21.73
C SER A 434 14.22 -27.54 21.97
N ARG A 435 13.62 -28.49 22.70
CA ARG A 435 12.20 -28.43 23.08
C ARG A 435 11.90 -27.22 23.96
N ASP A 436 12.93 -26.62 24.55
CA ASP A 436 12.85 -25.51 25.47
C ASP A 436 13.75 -24.34 25.01
N ALA A 437 13.31 -23.61 23.98
CA ALA A 437 13.92 -22.34 23.58
C ALA A 437 13.04 -21.15 23.97
N PHE A 438 13.66 -20.00 24.20
CA PHE A 438 12.99 -18.73 24.48
C PHE A 438 13.73 -17.56 23.85
N MET A 439 13.09 -16.40 23.78
CA MET A 439 13.69 -15.17 23.23
C MET A 439 13.84 -14.11 24.31
N LEU A 440 14.95 -13.38 24.24
CA LEU A 440 15.21 -12.20 25.06
C LEU A 440 15.36 -10.97 24.18
N LYS A 441 14.72 -9.87 24.58
CA LYS A 441 14.98 -8.55 24.01
C LYS A 441 16.27 -7.99 24.60
N VAL A 442 17.20 -7.58 23.74
CA VAL A 442 18.48 -7.03 24.14
C VAL A 442 18.29 -5.60 24.65
N LYS A 443 18.88 -5.30 25.80
CA LYS A 443 18.97 -3.96 26.38
C LYS A 443 20.43 -3.58 26.60
N GLY A 444 20.87 -2.45 26.06
CA GLY A 444 22.24 -1.95 26.11
C GLY A 444 23.14 -2.41 24.96
N ASP A 445 24.41 -1.97 24.99
CA ASP A 445 25.39 -2.14 23.91
C ASP A 445 26.54 -3.10 24.26
N SER A 446 26.44 -3.87 25.35
CA SER A 446 27.57 -4.70 25.85
C SER A 446 28.04 -5.81 24.90
N MET A 447 27.27 -6.12 23.85
CA MET A 447 27.58 -7.18 22.87
C MET A 447 27.78 -6.63 21.44
N ILE A 448 28.06 -5.33 21.30
CA ILE A 448 28.12 -4.63 20.01
C ILE A 448 29.15 -5.22 19.03
N ASN A 449 30.31 -5.66 19.52
CA ASN A 449 31.37 -6.27 18.69
C ASN A 449 31.00 -7.66 18.16
N LYS A 450 29.89 -8.25 18.63
CA LYS A 450 29.26 -9.45 18.04
C LYS A 450 28.11 -9.13 17.11
N ASN A 451 27.95 -7.86 16.73
CA ASN A 451 26.80 -7.36 16.01
C ASN A 451 25.49 -7.68 16.74
N ILE A 452 25.43 -7.50 18.06
CA ILE A 452 24.19 -7.59 18.83
C ILE A 452 23.95 -6.20 19.42
N TYR A 453 22.87 -5.54 18.99
CA TYR A 453 22.56 -4.16 19.35
C TYR A 453 21.37 -4.09 20.31
N ASP A 454 21.26 -2.95 21.01
CA ASP A 454 20.07 -2.61 21.79
C ASP A 454 18.80 -2.74 20.92
N GLY A 455 17.78 -3.42 21.46
CA GLY A 455 16.53 -3.69 20.78
C GLY A 455 16.48 -4.99 19.98
N ASP A 456 17.62 -5.61 19.61
CA ASP A 456 17.64 -6.91 18.91
C ASP A 456 16.97 -8.01 19.77
N TYR A 457 16.53 -9.11 19.13
CA TYR A 457 16.03 -10.29 19.84
C TYR A 457 16.98 -11.47 19.70
N VAL A 458 17.32 -12.11 20.82
CA VAL A 458 18.23 -13.27 20.85
C VAL A 458 17.46 -14.53 21.22
N VAL A 459 17.60 -15.58 20.40
CA VAL A 459 17.01 -16.90 20.63
C VAL A 459 17.96 -17.74 21.48
N ILE A 460 17.51 -18.12 22.67
CA ILE A 460 18.26 -18.89 23.67
C ILE A 460 17.75 -20.33 23.70
N SER A 461 18.65 -21.29 23.55
CA SER A 461 18.39 -22.70 23.81
C SER A 461 18.76 -23.03 25.25
N LYS A 462 17.82 -23.58 26.04
CA LYS A 462 18.14 -24.11 27.37
C LYS A 462 19.09 -25.31 27.23
N GLN A 463 20.32 -25.14 27.69
CA GLN A 463 21.30 -26.22 27.78
C GLN A 463 22.13 -26.03 29.04
N ASN A 464 22.54 -27.13 29.67
CA ASN A 464 23.18 -27.09 30.98
C ASN A 464 24.65 -26.61 30.92
N ILE A 465 25.33 -26.75 29.78
CA ILE A 465 26.77 -26.46 29.68
C ILE A 465 27.07 -25.76 28.34
N PRO A 466 27.59 -24.51 28.34
CA PRO A 466 28.06 -23.82 27.13
C PRO A 466 29.46 -24.28 26.70
N ASN A 467 29.80 -24.12 25.42
CA ASN A 467 31.18 -24.30 24.95
C ASN A 467 31.95 -22.99 25.08
N THR A 468 33.28 -23.06 25.17
CA THR A 468 34.14 -21.87 25.14
C THR A 468 33.86 -21.03 23.88
N ARG A 469 33.71 -19.71 24.08
CA ARG A 469 33.31 -18.67 23.11
C ARG A 469 31.83 -18.66 22.73
N ASP A 470 30.98 -19.49 23.33
CA ASP A 470 29.54 -19.36 23.15
C ASP A 470 29.03 -18.06 23.78
N ILE A 471 28.02 -17.46 23.14
CA ILE A 471 27.25 -16.37 23.73
C ILE A 471 26.19 -17.01 24.64
N VAL A 472 26.19 -16.61 25.91
CA VAL A 472 25.35 -17.20 26.95
C VAL A 472 24.43 -16.15 27.55
N ALA A 473 23.20 -16.57 27.86
CA ALA A 473 22.32 -15.84 28.76
C ALA A 473 22.55 -16.37 30.18
N VAL A 474 22.88 -15.47 31.09
CA VAL A 474 23.11 -15.78 32.50
C VAL A 474 22.26 -14.86 33.37
N ASP A 475 21.74 -15.40 34.47
CA ASP A 475 21.11 -14.64 35.54
C ASP A 475 22.18 -14.35 36.60
N ILE A 476 22.40 -13.07 36.86
CA ILE A 476 23.29 -12.56 37.90
C ILE A 476 22.44 -11.67 38.80
N GLU A 477 22.28 -12.07 40.07
CA GLU A 477 21.49 -11.32 41.08
C GLU A 477 20.05 -10.99 40.67
N GLY A 478 19.44 -11.78 39.78
CA GLY A 478 18.07 -11.58 39.31
C GLY A 478 17.95 -10.74 38.05
N GLU A 479 19.06 -10.37 37.42
CA GLU A 479 19.08 -9.72 36.11
C GLU A 479 19.70 -10.64 35.05
N ALA A 480 18.93 -10.89 33.98
CA ALA A 480 19.43 -11.62 32.83
C ALA A 480 20.36 -10.75 31.97
N THR A 481 21.56 -11.24 31.71
CA THR A 481 22.54 -10.57 30.84
C THR A 481 23.13 -11.51 29.79
N LEU A 482 23.53 -10.93 28.65
CA LEU A 482 24.23 -11.64 27.58
C LEU A 482 25.73 -11.38 27.65
N LYS A 483 26.53 -12.45 27.61
CA LYS A 483 28.00 -12.40 27.66
C LYS A 483 28.61 -13.52 26.82
N THR A 484 29.88 -13.38 26.44
CA THR A 484 30.67 -14.48 25.84
C THR A 484 31.31 -15.32 26.95
N TYR A 485 31.03 -16.62 26.95
CA TYR A 485 31.59 -17.57 27.91
C TYR A 485 33.04 -17.95 27.56
N LYS A 486 33.96 -17.82 28.52
CA LYS A 486 35.36 -18.26 28.41
C LYS A 486 35.78 -19.02 29.66
N ILE A 487 36.71 -19.94 29.50
CA ILE A 487 37.41 -20.59 30.61
C ILE A 487 38.86 -20.11 30.55
N ILE A 488 39.32 -19.42 31.60
CA ILE A 488 40.69 -18.93 31.72
C ILE A 488 41.22 -19.45 33.05
N GLU A 489 42.32 -20.22 32.98
CA GLU A 489 42.97 -20.80 34.18
C GLU A 489 42.00 -21.60 35.08
N GLY A 490 41.00 -22.26 34.47
CA GLY A 490 39.99 -23.04 35.19
C GLY A 490 38.84 -22.23 35.78
N LYS A 491 38.86 -20.89 35.69
CA LYS A 491 37.77 -20.01 36.12
C LYS A 491 36.84 -19.67 34.96
N ILE A 492 35.54 -19.53 35.27
CA ILE A 492 34.54 -19.06 34.31
C ILE A 492 34.67 -17.54 34.21
N VAL A 493 34.88 -17.06 32.99
CA VAL A 493 34.97 -15.63 32.66
C VAL A 493 33.88 -15.29 31.65
N LEU A 494 33.00 -14.38 32.02
CA LEU A 494 31.93 -13.86 31.19
C LEU A 494 32.37 -12.51 30.62
N THR A 495 32.83 -12.50 29.37
CA THR A 495 33.33 -11.28 28.75
C THR A 495 32.23 -10.56 28.00
N PRO A 496 32.00 -9.26 28.23
CA PRO A 496 31.27 -8.43 27.27
C PRO A 496 32.03 -8.37 25.95
N GLU A 497 31.33 -8.03 24.88
CA GLU A 497 31.91 -7.82 23.55
C GLU A 497 31.73 -6.33 23.19
N ASN A 498 32.23 -5.49 24.10
CA ASN A 498 32.28 -4.03 23.99
C ASN A 498 33.37 -3.53 24.96
N ASP A 499 34.34 -2.77 24.45
CA ASP A 499 35.54 -2.35 25.18
C ASP A 499 35.24 -1.38 26.35
N LYS A 500 34.01 -0.86 26.45
CA LYS A 500 33.57 -0.02 27.57
C LYS A 500 33.30 -0.80 28.87
N TYR A 501 33.26 -2.13 28.81
CA TYR A 501 32.80 -2.99 29.90
C TYR A 501 33.87 -4.01 30.28
N ASP A 502 34.04 -4.23 31.58
CA ASP A 502 35.01 -5.21 32.08
C ASP A 502 34.44 -6.64 32.11
N PRO A 503 35.28 -7.67 31.90
CA PRO A 503 34.92 -9.07 32.13
C PRO A 503 34.45 -9.35 33.55
N ILE A 504 33.44 -10.22 33.69
CA ILE A 504 32.96 -10.72 34.98
C ILE A 504 33.63 -12.07 35.23
N ILE A 505 34.45 -12.15 36.28
CA ILE A 505 35.07 -13.40 36.73
C ILE A 505 34.15 -14.01 37.79
N ILE A 506 33.71 -15.23 37.54
CA ILE A 506 32.84 -15.96 38.46
C ILE A 506 33.71 -16.77 39.41
N GLU A 507 33.70 -16.38 40.69
CA GLU A 507 34.41 -17.08 41.77
C GLU A 507 33.47 -17.85 42.71
N ASP A 508 32.18 -17.45 42.81
CA ASP A 508 31.16 -18.04 43.69
C ASP A 508 29.89 -18.53 42.95
N GLN A 509 29.05 -19.33 43.64
CA GLN A 509 27.83 -19.98 43.11
C GLN A 509 26.62 -19.04 42.88
N GLN A 510 26.81 -17.72 42.79
CA GLN A 510 25.73 -16.72 42.71
C GLN A 510 25.32 -16.35 41.27
N PHE A 511 25.32 -17.30 40.36
CA PHE A 511 24.83 -17.10 38.99
C PHE A 511 24.16 -18.38 38.48
N SER A 512 23.25 -18.24 37.53
CA SER A 512 22.65 -19.40 36.86
C SER A 512 22.71 -19.25 35.34
N PHE A 513 23.04 -20.35 34.66
CA PHE A 513 22.98 -20.40 33.20
C PHE A 513 21.51 -20.55 32.78
N LEU A 514 21.04 -19.56 32.01
CA LEU A 514 19.70 -19.60 31.41
C LEU A 514 19.72 -20.36 30.08
N GLY A 515 20.82 -20.26 29.34
CA GLY A 515 21.05 -21.02 28.13
C GLY A 515 22.08 -20.40 27.18
N VAL A 516 22.16 -20.96 25.98
CA VAL A 516 23.10 -20.51 24.93
C VAL A 516 22.34 -19.85 23.79
N ALA A 517 22.86 -18.72 23.32
CA ALA A 517 22.34 -18.04 22.13
C ALA A 517 22.60 -18.89 20.88
N ILE A 518 21.53 -19.27 20.20
CA ILE A 518 21.55 -20.05 18.97
C ILE A 518 21.14 -19.22 17.75
N GLY A 519 20.42 -18.11 17.96
CA GLY A 519 19.98 -17.25 16.88
C GLY A 519 19.83 -15.80 17.29
N LEU A 520 19.87 -14.91 16.30
CA LEU A 520 19.69 -13.47 16.45
C LEU A 520 18.68 -12.98 15.41
N ILE A 521 17.71 -12.20 15.85
CA ILE A 521 16.76 -11.49 15.00
C ILE A 521 17.04 -10.01 15.14
N LYS A 522 17.34 -9.37 14.01
CA LYS A 522 17.59 -7.93 13.98
C LYS A 522 16.30 -7.17 14.22
N ASN A 523 16.33 -6.22 15.14
CA ASN A 523 15.21 -5.31 15.26
C ASN A 523 15.23 -4.36 14.05
N SER A 524 14.32 -4.63 13.12
CA SER A 524 13.97 -3.73 12.05
C SER A 524 12.55 -3.26 12.32
N GLU A 525 12.33 -2.47 13.37
CA GLU A 525 11.12 -1.62 13.49
C GLU A 525 11.04 -0.79 12.19
N ILE A 526 10.27 -1.23 11.17
CA ILE A 526 8.80 -1.30 10.98
C ILE A 526 8.21 0.06 10.69
#